data_AF-A0A485DC20-F1
#
_entry.id   AF-A0A485DC20-F1
#
_cell.length_a   1.000
_cell.length_b   1.000
_cell.length_c   1.000
_cell.angle_alpha   90.00
_cell.angle_beta   90.00
_cell.angle_gamma   90.00
#
_symmetry.space_group_name_H-M   'P 1'
#
loop_
_entity.id
_entity.type
_entity.pdbx_description
1 polymer ?
#
loop_
_entity_poly.entity_id
_entity_poly.type
_entity_poly.pdbx_seq_one_letter_code
_entity_poly.pdbx_strand_id
1 'polypeptide(L)'
;MAPEIKQAHRTIPRAMALGLLGVASCMFIYGAAINRQVENVMLDAANNVHLLDTPMAIPAFAERVMGHAGQYWLGVGLLLAGCATINTLMAAVPRIIYGMALDGALPRFLTWLHPRFKTPVIAIAIGVAIPCLHAWYLNGNIDRIVPLILAAVCAWGVAYLLVTLSVVLLRIRRPDLPRAYRSPWFPLPQIISSVGIIIAIINITPPGMDSREVLVPFGIMLGLTAAYALFWTVCVQRVNPFRPVPVEEVVERAMATMRNRTKGR
;
A
#
# COMPACT_ATOMS: atom_id res chain seq x y z
N MET A 1 -6.27 15.16 1.26
CA MET A 1 -6.61 15.09 -0.17
C MET A 1 -8.09 15.34 -0.46
N ALA A 2 -9.04 14.48 -0.05
CA ALA A 2 -10.45 14.71 -0.38
C ALA A 2 -11.04 16.09 0.01
N PRO A 3 -10.69 16.70 1.17
CA PRO A 3 -11.18 18.04 1.51
C PRO A 3 -10.48 19.18 0.76
N GLU A 4 -9.36 18.91 0.08
CA GLU A 4 -8.51 19.92 -0.56
C GLU A 4 -8.75 20.00 -2.09
N ILE A 5 -9.52 19.07 -2.64
CA ILE A 5 -9.77 18.96 -4.08
C ILE A 5 -11.14 19.56 -4.40
N LYS A 6 -11.18 20.55 -5.30
CA LYS A 6 -12.44 21.09 -5.85
C LYS A 6 -13.21 19.96 -6.54
N GLN A 7 -14.48 19.78 -6.16
CA GLN A 7 -15.36 18.73 -6.69
C GLN A 7 -14.76 17.32 -6.59
N ALA A 8 -14.27 16.97 -5.40
CA ALA A 8 -13.64 15.68 -5.10
C ALA A 8 -14.43 14.45 -5.62
N HIS A 9 -15.77 14.51 -5.62
CA HIS A 9 -16.64 13.41 -6.07
C HIS A 9 -16.50 13.05 -7.56
N ARG A 10 -16.05 13.99 -8.40
CA ARG A 10 -15.84 13.77 -9.84
C ARG A 10 -14.36 13.70 -10.20
N THR A 11 -13.54 14.53 -9.56
CA THR A 11 -12.12 14.65 -9.90
C THR A 11 -11.33 13.44 -9.45
N ILE A 12 -11.58 12.92 -8.23
CA ILE A 12 -10.84 11.77 -7.70
C ILE A 12 -11.05 10.51 -8.55
N PRO A 13 -12.29 10.08 -8.86
CA PRO A 13 -12.48 8.86 -9.66
C PRO A 13 -11.88 8.96 -11.06
N ARG A 14 -11.97 10.12 -11.71
CA ARG A 14 -11.40 10.34 -13.05
C ARG A 14 -9.87 10.31 -13.03
N ALA A 15 -9.25 10.97 -12.05
CA ALA A 15 -7.81 10.95 -11.88
C ALA A 15 -7.30 9.53 -11.60
N MET A 16 -8.00 8.76 -10.76
CA MET A 16 -7.67 7.36 -10.49
C MET A 16 -7.79 6.49 -11.75
N ALA A 17 -8.86 6.63 -12.53
CA ALA A 17 -9.05 5.86 -13.75
C ALA A 17 -7.99 6.18 -14.81
N LEU A 18 -7.72 7.46 -15.06
CA LEU A 18 -6.70 7.89 -16.03
C LEU A 18 -5.29 7.47 -15.59
N GLY A 19 -4.97 7.63 -14.31
CA GLY A 19 -3.68 7.19 -13.76
C GLY A 19 -3.50 5.68 -13.89
N LEU A 20 -4.53 4.89 -13.53
CA LEU A 20 -4.49 3.43 -13.65
C LEU A 20 -4.33 3.00 -15.10
N LEU A 21 -5.09 3.57 -16.04
CA LEU A 21 -4.97 3.26 -17.46
C LEU A 21 -3.59 3.61 -18.00
N GLY A 22 -3.06 4.79 -17.66
CA GLY A 22 -1.72 5.21 -18.08
C GLY A 22 -0.63 4.27 -17.60
N VAL A 23 -0.63 3.92 -16.31
CA VAL A 23 0.34 2.98 -15.74
C VAL A 23 0.19 1.59 -16.35
N ALA A 24 -1.04 1.08 -16.48
CA ALA A 24 -1.30 -0.22 -17.07
C ALA A 24 -0.83 -0.30 -18.54
N SER A 25 -1.09 0.73 -19.33
CA SER A 25 -0.61 0.81 -20.72
C SER A 25 0.92 0.81 -20.78
N CYS A 26 1.60 1.59 -19.93
CA CYS A 26 3.06 1.62 -19.88
C CYS A 26 3.64 0.25 -19.49
N MET A 27 3.09 -0.39 -18.45
CA MET A 27 3.52 -1.72 -18.01
C MET A 27 3.29 -2.79 -19.08
N PHE A 28 2.15 -2.75 -19.78
CA PHE A 28 1.85 -3.70 -20.83
C PHE A 28 2.79 -3.57 -22.03
N ILE A 29 3.04 -2.33 -22.48
CA ILE A 29 3.98 -2.05 -23.59
C ILE A 29 5.40 -2.48 -23.19
N TYR A 30 5.83 -2.14 -21.97
CA TYR A 30 7.14 -2.52 -21.46
C TYR A 30 7.30 -4.05 -21.34
N GLY A 31 6.31 -4.73 -20.77
CA GLY A 31 6.30 -6.19 -20.66
C GLY A 31 6.34 -6.87 -22.03
N ALA A 32 5.57 -6.39 -23.00
CA ALA A 32 5.59 -6.92 -24.37
C ALA A 32 6.94 -6.67 -25.05
N ALA A 33 7.57 -5.51 -24.83
CA ALA A 33 8.89 -5.19 -25.37
C ALA A 33 9.98 -6.11 -24.80
N ILE A 34 10.00 -6.31 -23.48
CA ILE A 34 10.94 -7.22 -22.82
C ILE A 34 10.79 -8.64 -23.37
N ASN A 35 9.56 -9.18 -23.37
CA ASN A 35 9.32 -10.55 -23.82
C ASN A 35 9.74 -10.79 -25.28
N ARG A 36 9.74 -9.74 -26.12
CA ARG A 36 10.17 -9.84 -27.52
C ARG A 36 11.68 -9.71 -27.71
N GLN A 37 12.36 -8.94 -26.87
CA GLN A 37 13.74 -8.52 -27.10
C GLN A 37 14.76 -9.26 -26.23
N VAL A 38 14.32 -9.78 -25.08
CA VAL A 38 15.13 -10.60 -24.18
C VAL A 38 14.69 -12.04 -24.36
N GLU A 39 15.62 -12.87 -24.85
CA GLU A 39 15.39 -14.32 -24.87
C GLU A 39 15.20 -14.82 -23.44
N ASN A 40 14.18 -15.65 -23.23
CA ASN A 40 13.86 -16.17 -21.91
C ASN A 40 14.82 -17.31 -21.50
N VAL A 41 16.09 -16.98 -21.34
CA VAL A 41 17.15 -17.93 -21.01
C VAL A 41 16.90 -18.51 -19.62
N MET A 42 16.94 -19.84 -19.52
CA MET A 42 16.90 -20.54 -18.24
C MET A 42 18.19 -20.24 -17.48
N LEU A 43 18.07 -19.59 -16.33
CA LEU A 43 19.20 -19.31 -15.43
C LEU A 43 19.45 -20.48 -14.48
N ASP A 44 18.39 -21.19 -14.08
CA ASP A 44 18.47 -22.39 -13.26
C ASP A 44 17.45 -23.45 -13.73
N ALA A 45 17.97 -24.56 -14.24
CA ALA A 45 17.16 -25.67 -14.75
C ALA A 45 16.51 -26.51 -13.63
N ALA A 46 17.03 -26.45 -12.40
CA ALA A 46 16.46 -27.20 -11.28
C ALA A 46 15.19 -26.55 -10.71
N ASN A 47 15.10 -25.22 -10.78
CA ASN A 47 14.00 -24.42 -10.24
C ASN A 47 13.12 -23.76 -11.32
N ASN A 48 13.36 -24.05 -12.61
CA ASN A 48 12.71 -23.39 -13.76
C ASN A 48 12.74 -21.86 -13.68
N VAL A 49 13.86 -21.28 -13.23
CA VAL A 49 14.01 -19.82 -13.14
C VAL A 49 14.52 -19.31 -14.46
N HIS A 50 13.77 -18.42 -15.10
CA HIS A 50 14.24 -17.74 -16.29
C HIS A 50 14.72 -16.31 -15.98
N LEU A 51 15.51 -15.74 -16.90
CA LEU A 51 16.00 -14.37 -16.78
C LEU A 51 14.87 -13.36 -16.58
N LEU A 52 13.71 -13.58 -17.23
CA LEU A 52 12.53 -12.73 -17.11
C LEU A 52 11.87 -12.77 -15.73
N ASP A 53 12.10 -13.82 -14.95
CA ASP A 53 11.55 -13.97 -13.60
C ASP A 53 12.40 -13.25 -12.54
N THR A 54 13.57 -12.73 -12.95
CA THR A 54 14.52 -12.08 -12.05
C THR A 54 14.54 -10.56 -12.23
N PRO A 55 14.90 -9.80 -11.18
CA PRO A 55 15.12 -8.35 -11.28
C PRO A 55 16.17 -7.95 -12.34
N MET A 56 17.01 -8.90 -12.77
CA MET A 56 18.05 -8.72 -13.78
C MET A 56 17.50 -8.62 -15.22
N ALA A 57 16.22 -8.95 -15.45
CA ALA A 57 15.58 -8.77 -16.75
C ALA A 57 15.62 -7.31 -17.24
N ILE A 58 15.49 -6.36 -16.31
CA ILE A 58 15.44 -4.91 -16.60
C ILE A 58 16.78 -4.39 -17.15
N PRO A 59 17.93 -4.58 -16.48
CA PRO A 59 19.22 -4.16 -17.03
C PRO A 59 19.63 -4.97 -18.27
N ALA A 60 19.23 -6.24 -18.38
CA ALA A 60 19.48 -7.04 -19.59
C ALA A 60 18.71 -6.49 -20.80
N PHE A 61 17.45 -6.10 -20.61
CA PHE A 61 16.67 -5.41 -21.64
C PHE A 61 17.31 -4.07 -22.04
N ALA A 62 17.71 -3.26 -21.05
CA ALA A 62 18.39 -1.98 -21.28
C ALA A 62 19.60 -2.11 -22.21
N GLU A 63 20.41 -3.14 -21.96
CA GLU A 63 21.61 -3.43 -22.74
C GLU A 63 21.29 -3.84 -24.17
N ARG A 64 20.28 -4.72 -24.35
CA ARG A 64 19.88 -5.20 -25.68
C ARG A 64 19.31 -4.08 -26.57
N VAL A 65 18.66 -3.07 -25.98
CA VAL A 65 18.03 -1.97 -26.73
C VAL A 65 18.98 -0.83 -27.02
N MET A 66 19.73 -0.39 -26.01
CA MET A 66 20.51 0.86 -26.07
C MET A 66 22.01 0.63 -25.82
N GLY A 67 22.46 -0.62 -25.78
CA GLY A 67 23.84 -0.99 -25.45
C GLY A 67 24.20 -0.68 -23.99
N HIS A 68 25.49 -0.66 -23.69
CA HIS A 68 26.01 -0.39 -22.34
C HIS A 68 25.57 0.96 -21.78
N ALA A 69 25.38 1.97 -22.63
CA ALA A 69 24.85 3.28 -22.21
C ALA A 69 23.40 3.18 -21.68
N GLY A 70 22.61 2.25 -22.22
CA GLY A 70 21.24 1.97 -21.78
C GLY A 70 21.12 1.56 -20.33
N GLN A 71 22.04 0.70 -19.87
CA GLN A 71 22.06 0.22 -18.49
C GLN A 71 22.27 1.36 -17.49
N TYR A 72 23.22 2.26 -17.76
CA TYR A 72 23.46 3.43 -16.90
C TYR A 72 22.28 4.40 -16.91
N TRP A 73 21.69 4.66 -18.08
CA TRP A 73 20.52 5.53 -18.20
C TRP A 73 19.32 4.99 -17.43
N LEU A 74 18.98 3.71 -17.60
CA LEU A 74 17.89 3.09 -16.85
C LEU A 74 18.20 2.98 -15.36
N GLY A 75 19.46 2.74 -14.98
CA GLY A 75 19.90 2.78 -13.58
C GLY A 75 19.63 4.12 -12.92
N VAL A 76 20.01 5.23 -13.56
CA VAL A 76 19.73 6.59 -13.07
C VAL A 76 18.22 6.83 -12.98
N GLY A 77 17.45 6.41 -14.00
CA GLY A 77 15.99 6.51 -14.00
C GLY A 77 15.34 5.77 -12.81
N LEU A 78 15.80 4.55 -12.53
CA LEU A 78 15.31 3.73 -11.42
C LEU A 78 15.66 4.36 -10.06
N LEU A 79 16.85 4.93 -9.92
CA LEU A 79 17.25 5.66 -8.70
C LEU A 79 16.35 6.88 -8.46
N LEU A 80 16.12 7.70 -9.49
CA LEU A 80 15.24 8.87 -9.38
C LEU A 80 13.79 8.47 -9.08
N ALA A 81 13.29 7.41 -9.71
CA ALA A 81 11.96 6.85 -9.42
C ALA A 81 11.85 6.35 -7.97
N GLY A 82 12.91 5.70 -7.46
CA GLY A 82 13.02 5.27 -6.07
C GLY A 82 12.96 6.46 -5.11
N CYS A 83 13.75 7.51 -5.35
CA CYS A 83 13.73 8.74 -4.56
C CYS A 83 12.34 9.41 -4.57
N ALA A 84 11.69 9.48 -5.73
CA ALA A 84 10.34 10.05 -5.85
C ALA A 84 9.30 9.25 -5.05
N THR A 85 9.42 7.92 -5.05
CA THR A 85 8.56 7.01 -4.29
C THR A 85 8.75 7.21 -2.79
N ILE A 86 10.00 7.24 -2.32
CA ILE A 86 10.33 7.50 -0.91
C ILE A 86 9.78 8.85 -0.45
N ASN A 87 9.99 9.91 -1.24
CA ASN A 87 9.47 11.24 -0.95
C ASN A 87 7.93 11.24 -0.80
N THR A 88 7.23 10.53 -1.70
CA THR A 88 5.77 10.42 -1.65
C THR A 88 5.30 9.65 -0.41
N LEU A 89 5.98 8.56 -0.05
CA LEU A 89 5.70 7.79 1.16
C LEU A 89 5.92 8.62 2.43
N MET A 90 7.00 9.41 2.49
CA MET A 90 7.28 10.30 3.61
C MET A 90 6.24 11.42 3.76
N ALA A 91 5.58 11.82 2.68
CA ALA A 91 4.44 12.74 2.75
C ALA A 91 3.14 12.05 3.18
N ALA A 92 2.92 10.79 2.80
CA ALA A 92 1.64 10.10 3.01
C ALA A 92 1.55 9.36 4.36
N VAL A 93 2.53 8.51 4.67
CA VAL A 93 2.50 7.59 5.82
C VAL A 93 2.33 8.31 7.16
N PRO A 94 3.08 9.39 7.46
CA PRO A 94 2.95 10.08 8.75
C PRO A 94 1.57 10.71 8.96
N ARG A 95 0.89 11.12 7.88
CA ARG A 95 -0.48 11.66 7.95
C ARG A 95 -1.50 10.58 8.27
N ILE A 96 -1.30 9.35 7.76
CA ILE A 96 -2.12 8.19 8.11
C ILE A 96 -1.95 7.86 9.59
N ILE A 97 -0.71 7.76 10.08
CA ILE A 97 -0.39 7.52 11.50
C ILE A 97 -1.01 8.60 12.39
N TYR A 98 -0.86 9.86 12.01
CA TYR A 98 -1.47 10.99 12.72
C TYR A 98 -3.01 10.88 12.77
N GLY A 99 -3.65 10.53 11.66
CA GLY A 99 -5.10 10.31 11.60
C GLY A 99 -5.55 9.17 12.52
N MET A 100 -4.86 8.03 12.47
CA MET A 100 -5.13 6.89 13.36
C MET A 100 -4.94 7.25 14.84
N ALA A 101 -3.96 8.08 15.17
CA ALA A 101 -3.73 8.55 16.52
C ALA A 101 -4.81 9.54 17.00
N LEU A 102 -5.33 10.39 16.11
CA LEU A 102 -6.48 11.25 16.40
C LEU A 102 -7.76 10.45 16.66
N ASP A 103 -7.97 9.38 15.89
CA ASP A 103 -9.09 8.45 16.07
C ASP A 103 -8.92 7.55 17.32
N GLY A 104 -7.81 7.69 18.04
CA GLY A 104 -7.50 6.95 19.26
C GLY A 104 -7.08 5.51 19.03
N ALA A 105 -6.80 5.09 17.79
CA ALA A 105 -6.29 3.76 17.44
C ALA A 105 -4.78 3.60 17.72
N LEU A 106 -4.08 4.70 17.97
CA LEU A 106 -2.67 4.74 18.33
C LEU A 106 -2.44 5.67 19.54
N PRO A 107 -1.29 5.56 20.24
CA PRO A 107 -0.95 6.42 21.36
C PRO A 107 -1.00 7.92 21.04
N ARG A 108 -1.47 8.73 21.99
CA ARG A 108 -1.66 10.18 21.81
C ARG A 108 -0.39 10.95 21.45
N PHE A 109 0.80 10.49 21.81
CA PHE A 109 2.04 11.19 21.48
C PHE A 109 2.25 11.31 19.95
N LEU A 110 1.69 10.41 19.14
CA LEU A 110 1.73 10.48 17.68
C LEU A 110 0.85 11.60 17.09
N THR A 111 -0.02 12.21 17.90
CA THR A 111 -0.81 13.39 17.51
C THR A 111 -0.02 14.70 17.63
N TRP A 112 1.22 14.67 18.12
CA TRP A 112 2.03 15.87 18.25
C TRP A 112 2.46 16.41 16.88
N LEU A 113 2.23 17.70 16.66
CA LEU A 113 2.57 18.40 15.43
C LEU A 113 3.61 19.48 15.72
N HIS A 114 4.56 19.65 14.80
CA HIS A 114 5.54 20.72 14.91
C HIS A 114 4.87 22.10 14.91
N PRO A 115 5.18 23.02 15.86
CA PRO A 115 4.48 24.30 16.01
C PRO A 115 4.49 25.17 14.74
N ARG A 116 5.62 25.19 14.01
CA ARG A 116 5.81 26.02 12.81
C ARG A 116 5.32 25.37 11.52
N PHE A 117 5.52 24.05 11.37
CA PHE A 117 5.33 23.35 10.09
C PHE A 117 4.06 22.49 10.09
N LYS A 118 3.44 22.28 11.26
CA LYS A 118 2.27 21.43 11.46
C LYS A 118 2.46 20.03 10.86
N THR A 119 3.68 19.51 10.97
CA THR A 119 4.08 18.18 10.49
C THR A 119 4.18 17.21 11.68
N PRO A 120 3.73 15.95 11.55
CA PRO A 120 3.83 14.96 12.62
C PRO A 120 5.24 14.36 12.68
N VAL A 121 6.17 15.09 13.29
CA VAL A 121 7.62 14.75 13.29
C VAL A 121 7.90 13.39 13.91
N ILE A 122 7.19 13.03 14.99
CA ILE A 122 7.38 11.73 15.66
C ILE A 122 6.95 10.58 14.74
N ALA A 123 5.84 10.74 14.02
CA ALA A 123 5.38 9.74 13.05
C ALA A 123 6.35 9.61 11.86
N ILE A 124 6.98 10.71 11.42
CA ILE A 124 8.06 10.69 10.42
C ILE A 124 9.26 9.91 10.95
N ALA A 125 9.72 10.22 12.16
CA ALA A 125 10.87 9.56 12.77
C ALA A 125 10.67 8.05 12.89
N ILE A 126 9.48 7.61 13.33
CA ILE A 126 9.14 6.18 13.42
C ILE A 126 9.05 5.54 12.03
N GLY A 127 8.43 6.24 11.06
CA GLY A 127 8.32 5.76 9.68
C GLY A 127 9.66 5.57 8.96
N VAL A 128 10.71 6.30 9.38
CA VAL A 128 12.08 6.13 8.89
C VAL A 128 12.86 5.12 9.72
N ALA A 129 12.74 5.18 11.05
CA ALA A 129 13.50 4.34 11.96
C ALA A 129 13.21 2.85 11.75
N ILE A 130 11.95 2.45 11.57
CA ILE A 130 11.58 1.03 11.45
C ILE A 130 12.24 0.38 10.22
N PRO A 131 12.11 0.92 8.98
CA PRO A 131 12.79 0.36 7.82
C PRO A 131 14.32 0.39 7.94
N CYS A 132 14.90 1.49 8.45
CA CYS A 132 16.35 1.60 8.61
C CYS A 132 16.92 0.59 9.62
N LEU A 133 16.23 0.36 10.74
CA LEU A 133 16.62 -0.64 11.73
C LEU A 133 16.53 -2.06 11.16
N HIS A 134 15.50 -2.36 10.36
CA HIS A 134 15.42 -3.65 9.67
C HIS A 134 16.56 -3.83 8.66
N ALA A 135 16.86 -2.81 7.85
CA ALA A 135 17.96 -2.86 6.89
C ALA A 135 19.32 -3.07 7.58
N TRP A 136 19.53 -2.41 8.73
CA TRP A 136 20.73 -2.59 9.54
C TRP A 136 20.81 -3.98 10.17
N TYR A 137 19.71 -4.47 10.76
CA TYR A 137 19.66 -5.81 11.38
C TYR A 137 19.92 -6.94 10.37
N LEU A 138 19.48 -6.80 9.13
CA LEU A 138 19.73 -7.77 8.05
C LEU A 138 21.09 -7.59 7.36
N ASN A 139 21.94 -6.66 7.82
CA ASN A 139 23.22 -6.31 7.19
C ASN A 139 23.10 -6.02 5.68
N GLY A 140 21.95 -5.49 5.23
CA GLY A 140 21.70 -5.24 3.81
C GLY A 140 21.63 -6.49 2.92
N ASN A 141 21.46 -7.69 3.48
CA ASN A 141 21.33 -8.91 2.69
C ASN A 141 19.99 -8.93 1.93
N ILE A 142 20.07 -8.75 0.61
CA ILE A 142 18.92 -8.65 -0.29
C ILE A 142 18.07 -9.92 -0.25
N ASP A 143 18.69 -11.10 -0.18
CA ASP A 143 17.99 -12.39 -0.18
C ASP A 143 17.07 -12.55 1.04
N ARG A 144 17.39 -11.88 2.16
CA ARG A 144 16.54 -11.85 3.36
C ARG A 144 15.56 -10.69 3.37
N ILE A 145 15.86 -9.60 2.67
CA ILE A 145 14.99 -8.42 2.59
C ILE A 145 13.84 -8.66 1.61
N VAL A 146 14.09 -9.33 0.48
CA VAL A 146 13.07 -9.58 -0.55
C VAL A 146 11.86 -10.34 0.01
N PRO A 147 12.00 -11.45 0.76
CA PRO A 147 10.85 -12.15 1.35
C PRO A 147 10.03 -11.27 2.30
N LEU A 148 10.70 -10.37 3.07
CA LEU A 148 10.01 -9.42 3.96
C LEU A 148 9.23 -8.36 3.17
N ILE A 149 9.78 -7.87 2.06
CA ILE A 149 9.07 -6.96 1.16
C ILE A 149 7.85 -7.65 0.55
N LEU A 150 8.00 -8.88 0.05
CA LEU A 150 6.89 -9.66 -0.49
C LEU A 150 5.80 -9.91 0.56
N ALA A 151 6.19 -10.25 1.80
CA ALA A 151 5.27 -10.39 2.91
C ALA A 151 4.51 -9.09 3.23
N ALA A 152 5.20 -7.94 3.19
CA ALA A 152 4.57 -6.63 3.38
C ALA A 152 3.58 -6.28 2.25
N VAL A 153 3.90 -6.62 1.00
CA VAL A 153 2.99 -6.46 -0.15
C VAL A 153 1.75 -7.32 0.02
N CYS A 154 1.89 -8.58 0.47
CA CYS A 154 0.76 -9.44 0.80
C CYS A 154 -0.13 -8.83 1.90
N ALA A 155 0.48 -8.32 2.98
CA ALA A 155 -0.25 -7.66 4.06
C ALA A 155 -1.04 -6.44 3.56
N TRP A 156 -0.45 -5.64 2.67
CA TRP A 156 -1.13 -4.52 2.03
C TRP A 156 -2.29 -5.00 1.13
N GLY A 157 -2.09 -6.08 0.38
CA GLY A 157 -3.15 -6.72 -0.41
C GLY A 157 -4.35 -7.14 0.45
N VAL A 158 -4.11 -7.75 1.61
CA VAL A 158 -5.16 -8.11 2.56
C VAL A 158 -5.89 -6.86 3.09
N ALA A 159 -5.19 -5.78 3.39
CA ALA A 159 -5.83 -4.53 3.79
C ALA A 159 -6.76 -4.00 2.68
N TYR A 160 -6.36 -4.07 1.41
CA TYR A 160 -7.23 -3.70 0.29
C TYR A 160 -8.44 -4.64 0.15
N LEU A 161 -8.27 -5.95 0.35
CA LEU A 161 -9.37 -6.91 0.37
C LEU A 161 -10.40 -6.58 1.47
N LEU A 162 -9.94 -6.19 2.66
CA LEU A 162 -10.82 -5.76 3.74
C LEU A 162 -11.56 -4.47 3.41
N VAL A 163 -10.91 -3.53 2.73
CA VAL A 163 -11.54 -2.28 2.28
C VAL A 163 -12.61 -2.56 1.22
N THR A 164 -12.33 -3.39 0.21
CA THR A 164 -13.32 -3.73 -0.83
C THR A 164 -14.52 -4.46 -0.24
N LEU A 165 -14.29 -5.41 0.68
CA LEU A 165 -15.36 -6.11 1.39
C LEU A 165 -16.17 -5.16 2.26
N SER A 166 -15.53 -4.24 2.97
CA SER A 166 -16.21 -3.23 3.80
C SER A 166 -17.16 -2.36 2.98
N VAL A 167 -16.76 -1.95 1.77
CA VAL A 167 -17.61 -1.17 0.86
C VAL A 167 -18.84 -1.97 0.41
N VAL A 168 -18.68 -3.25 0.09
CA VAL A 168 -19.78 -4.13 -0.30
C VAL A 168 -20.74 -4.34 0.88
N LEU A 169 -20.21 -4.66 2.07
CA LEU A 169 -20.99 -4.89 3.28
C LEU A 169 -21.76 -3.64 3.71
N LEU A 170 -21.13 -2.47 3.69
CA LEU A 170 -21.79 -1.20 4.00
C LEU A 170 -22.90 -0.89 2.99
N ARG A 171 -22.73 -1.30 1.72
CA ARG A 171 -23.76 -1.09 0.70
C ARG A 171 -25.02 -1.92 0.93
N ILE A 172 -24.86 -3.14 1.45
CA ILE A 172 -25.97 -4.05 1.76
C ILE A 172 -26.65 -3.64 3.07
N ARG A 173 -25.87 -3.34 4.12
CA ARG A 173 -26.43 -3.04 5.45
C ARG A 173 -27.08 -1.66 5.57
N ARG A 174 -26.60 -0.66 4.84
CA ARG A 174 -27.06 0.74 4.92
C ARG A 174 -27.24 1.36 3.52
N PRO A 175 -28.31 1.00 2.80
CA PRO A 175 -28.59 1.57 1.48
C PRO A 175 -29.05 3.04 1.54
N ASP A 176 -29.52 3.49 2.70
CA ASP A 176 -30.10 4.80 3.02
C ASP A 176 -29.10 5.96 3.08
N LEU A 177 -27.81 5.69 3.30
CA LEU A 177 -26.79 6.74 3.43
C LEU A 177 -26.54 7.49 2.11
N PRO A 178 -26.51 8.85 2.13
CA PRO A 178 -26.18 9.65 0.95
C PRO A 178 -24.71 9.46 0.55
N ARG A 179 -24.47 9.08 -0.72
CA ARG A 179 -23.12 8.78 -1.24
C ARG A 179 -22.70 9.81 -2.26
N ALA A 180 -21.56 10.45 -2.01
CA ALA A 180 -20.94 11.41 -2.92
C ALA A 180 -20.53 10.76 -4.26
N TYR A 181 -20.16 9.49 -4.24
CA TYR A 181 -19.79 8.72 -5.43
C TYR A 181 -20.46 7.33 -5.41
N ARG A 182 -20.96 6.91 -6.58
CA ARG A 182 -21.50 5.56 -6.80
C ARG A 182 -20.64 4.89 -7.87
N SER A 183 -20.06 3.74 -7.55
CA SER A 183 -19.25 2.99 -8.50
C SER A 183 -20.12 2.49 -9.67
N PRO A 184 -19.72 2.73 -10.93
CA PRO A 184 -20.33 2.10 -12.09
C PRO A 184 -20.28 0.58 -11.95
N TRP A 185 -21.33 -0.14 -12.37
CA TRP A 185 -21.42 -1.60 -12.35
C TRP A 185 -21.18 -2.30 -11.00
N PHE A 186 -21.50 -1.67 -9.87
CA PHE A 186 -21.44 -2.37 -8.58
C PHE A 186 -22.24 -3.69 -8.59
N PRO A 187 -21.73 -4.80 -8.03
CA PRO A 187 -20.46 -4.98 -7.27
C PRO A 187 -19.26 -5.48 -8.11
N LEU A 188 -19.34 -5.39 -9.44
CA LEU A 188 -18.41 -6.04 -10.36
C LEU A 188 -16.94 -5.58 -10.18
N PRO A 189 -16.61 -4.27 -10.05
CA PRO A 189 -15.24 -3.83 -9.79
C PRO A 189 -14.67 -4.35 -8.46
N GLN A 190 -15.51 -4.48 -7.43
CA GLN A 190 -15.11 -4.98 -6.12
C GLN A 190 -14.79 -6.47 -6.17
N ILE A 191 -15.60 -7.26 -6.90
CA ILE A 191 -15.35 -8.70 -7.08
C ILE A 191 -14.05 -8.91 -7.88
N ILE A 192 -13.89 -8.19 -9.00
CA ILE A 192 -12.67 -8.29 -9.83
C ILE A 192 -11.43 -7.92 -9.00
N SER A 193 -11.48 -6.83 -8.24
CA SER A 193 -10.38 -6.42 -7.37
C SER A 193 -10.05 -7.48 -6.32
N SER A 194 -11.06 -8.05 -5.66
CA SER A 194 -10.85 -9.06 -4.62
C SER A 194 -10.25 -10.35 -5.20
N VAL A 195 -10.77 -10.83 -6.34
CA VAL A 195 -10.21 -12.00 -7.03
C VAL A 195 -8.78 -11.74 -7.50
N GLY A 196 -8.52 -10.55 -8.08
CA GLY A 196 -7.19 -10.16 -8.53
C GLY A 196 -6.16 -10.13 -7.39
N ILE A 197 -6.54 -9.60 -6.22
CA ILE A 197 -5.67 -9.60 -5.04
C ILE A 197 -5.38 -11.03 -4.57
N ILE A 198 -6.40 -11.91 -4.54
CA ILE A 198 -6.21 -13.31 -4.13
C ILE A 198 -5.26 -14.03 -5.09
N ILE A 199 -5.45 -13.88 -6.41
CA ILE A 199 -4.57 -14.46 -7.42
C ILE A 199 -3.14 -13.91 -7.25
N ALA A 200 -2.99 -12.60 -7.02
CA ALA A 200 -1.69 -11.97 -6.82
C ALA A 200 -0.97 -12.52 -5.57
N ILE A 201 -1.68 -12.73 -4.46
CA ILE A 201 -1.11 -13.32 -3.24
C ILE A 201 -0.70 -14.78 -3.47
N ILE A 202 -1.48 -15.55 -4.22
CA ILE A 202 -1.15 -16.95 -4.54
C ILE A 202 0.09 -17.06 -5.43
N ASN A 203 0.26 -16.13 -6.38
CA ASN A 203 1.36 -16.13 -7.35
C ASN A 203 2.52 -15.17 -6.97
N ILE A 204 2.59 -14.74 -5.71
CA ILE A 204 3.59 -13.75 -5.30
C ILE A 204 5.01 -14.34 -5.19
N THR A 205 5.11 -15.65 -4.94
CA THR A 205 6.40 -16.31 -4.74
C THR A 205 7.10 -16.52 -6.08
N PRO A 206 8.29 -15.94 -6.30
CA PRO A 206 9.06 -16.20 -7.51
C PRO A 206 9.44 -17.68 -7.62
N PRO A 207 9.59 -18.23 -8.84
CA PRO A 207 10.18 -19.55 -9.03
C PRO A 207 11.56 -19.62 -8.34
N GLY A 208 11.80 -20.68 -7.57
CA GLY A 208 13.07 -20.88 -6.83
C GLY A 208 13.13 -20.32 -5.41
N MET A 209 12.08 -19.64 -4.92
CA MET A 209 11.96 -19.23 -3.51
C MET A 209 10.99 -20.15 -2.76
N ASP A 210 11.35 -20.58 -1.57
CA ASP A 210 10.45 -21.34 -0.72
C ASP A 210 9.28 -20.45 -0.26
N SER A 211 8.05 -20.83 -0.60
CA SER A 211 6.83 -20.09 -0.21
C SER A 211 6.71 -19.85 1.30
N ARG A 212 7.37 -20.67 2.11
CA ARG A 212 7.41 -20.53 3.58
C ARG A 212 8.16 -19.28 4.02
N GLU A 213 9.20 -18.87 3.30
CA GLU A 213 10.00 -17.68 3.63
C GLU A 213 9.20 -16.38 3.46
N VAL A 214 8.18 -16.39 2.61
CA VAL A 214 7.26 -15.24 2.44
C VAL A 214 6.04 -15.39 3.34
N LEU A 215 5.45 -16.60 3.40
CA LEU A 215 4.18 -16.83 4.09
C LEU A 215 4.31 -16.75 5.62
N VAL A 216 5.44 -17.19 6.20
CA VAL A 216 5.66 -17.13 7.64
C VAL A 216 5.78 -15.69 8.14
N PRO A 217 6.65 -14.82 7.58
CA PRO A 217 6.68 -13.41 7.95
C PRO A 217 5.35 -12.71 7.69
N PHE A 218 4.67 -13.01 6.59
CA PHE A 218 3.33 -12.48 6.31
C PHE A 218 2.33 -12.84 7.42
N GLY A 219 2.28 -14.12 7.81
CA GLY A 219 1.41 -14.59 8.89
C GLY A 219 1.74 -13.96 10.23
N ILE A 220 3.03 -13.79 10.54
CA ILE A 220 3.49 -13.11 11.76
C ILE A 220 3.07 -11.63 11.74
N MET A 221 3.28 -10.91 10.63
CA MET A 221 2.91 -9.50 10.52
C MET A 221 1.40 -9.30 10.68
N LEU A 222 0.59 -10.14 10.03
CA LEU A 222 -0.86 -10.08 10.12
C LEU A 222 -1.33 -10.45 11.54
N GLY A 223 -0.75 -11.49 12.14
CA GLY A 223 -1.03 -11.91 13.51
C GLY A 223 -0.67 -10.84 14.55
N LEU A 224 0.52 -10.25 14.45
CA LEU A 224 0.96 -9.15 15.33
C LEU A 224 0.06 -7.92 15.18
N THR A 225 -0.31 -7.57 13.95
CA THR A 225 -1.20 -6.43 13.68
C THR A 225 -2.59 -6.68 14.27
N ALA A 226 -3.14 -7.89 14.09
CA ALA A 226 -4.43 -8.28 14.66
C ALA A 226 -4.38 -8.33 16.19
N ALA A 227 -3.31 -8.88 16.77
CA ALA A 227 -3.10 -8.94 18.21
C ALA A 227 -2.98 -7.54 18.83
N TYR A 228 -2.18 -6.65 18.21
CA TYR A 228 -2.09 -5.25 18.61
C TYR A 228 -3.45 -4.55 18.53
N ALA A 229 -4.17 -4.71 17.41
CA ALA A 229 -5.49 -4.11 17.23
C ALA A 229 -6.48 -4.61 18.29
N LEU A 230 -6.51 -5.91 18.57
CA LEU A 230 -7.38 -6.50 19.59
C LEU A 230 -7.01 -6.03 20.99
N PHE A 231 -5.73 -6.08 21.35
CA PHE A 231 -5.23 -5.62 22.65
C PHE A 231 -5.55 -4.13 22.86
N TRP A 232 -5.28 -3.29 21.85
CA TRP A 232 -5.56 -1.87 21.94
C TRP A 232 -7.06 -1.59 22.08
N THR A 233 -7.89 -2.30 21.32
CA THR A 233 -9.35 -2.13 21.34
C THR A 233 -9.94 -2.55 22.69
N VAL A 234 -9.49 -3.69 23.23
CA VAL A 234 -10.03 -4.26 24.48
C VAL A 234 -9.44 -3.59 25.72
N CYS A 235 -8.12 -3.43 25.79
CA CYS A 235 -7.45 -2.94 27.00
C CYS A 235 -7.41 -1.42 27.09
N VAL A 236 -7.19 -0.71 25.96
CA VAL A 236 -6.99 0.75 25.96
C VAL A 236 -8.28 1.48 25.61
N GLN A 237 -8.94 1.13 24.51
CA GLN A 237 -10.19 1.78 24.11
C GLN A 237 -11.39 1.29 24.93
N ARG A 238 -11.31 0.09 25.53
CA ARG A 238 -12.41 -0.56 26.27
C ARG A 238 -13.71 -0.58 25.50
N VAL A 239 -13.64 -0.78 24.18
CA VAL A 239 -14.80 -0.90 23.30
C VAL A 239 -14.93 -2.34 22.81
N ASN A 240 -16.17 -2.79 22.58
CA ASN A 240 -16.40 -4.13 22.06
C ASN A 240 -16.08 -4.17 20.55
N PRO A 241 -15.07 -4.94 20.12
CA PRO A 241 -14.64 -4.98 18.71
C PRO A 241 -15.73 -5.49 17.76
N PHE A 242 -16.69 -6.27 18.28
CA PHE A 242 -17.74 -6.90 17.49
C PHE A 242 -19.09 -6.17 17.54
N ARG A 243 -19.22 -5.08 18.30
CA ARG A 243 -20.45 -4.28 18.31
C ARG A 243 -20.34 -3.20 17.23
N PRO A 244 -21.24 -3.18 16.22
CA PRO A 244 -21.21 -2.13 15.21
C PRO A 244 -21.50 -0.78 15.87
N VAL A 245 -20.59 0.18 15.69
CA VAL A 245 -20.79 1.57 16.12
C VAL A 245 -21.86 2.20 15.22
N PRO A 246 -22.88 2.88 15.76
CA PRO A 246 -23.86 3.59 14.95
C PRO A 246 -23.17 4.63 14.07
N VAL A 247 -23.55 4.72 12.79
CA VAL A 247 -22.92 5.66 11.86
C VAL A 247 -23.22 7.10 12.29
N GLU A 248 -24.38 7.32 12.91
CA GLU A 248 -24.84 8.58 13.47
C GLU A 248 -23.83 9.12 14.49
N GLU A 249 -23.36 8.27 15.41
CA GLU A 249 -22.32 8.64 16.39
C GLU A 249 -20.99 8.98 15.71
N VAL A 250 -20.62 8.25 14.65
CA VAL A 250 -19.38 8.51 13.90
C VAL A 250 -19.46 9.84 13.15
N VAL A 251 -20.59 10.12 12.49
CA VAL A 251 -20.85 11.37 11.79
C VAL A 251 -20.89 12.54 12.77
N GLU A 252 -21.54 12.36 13.92
CA GLU A 252 -21.63 13.39 14.95
C GLU A 252 -20.26 13.71 15.56
N ARG A 253 -19.43 12.69 15.85
CA ARG A 253 -18.03 12.88 16.26
C ARG A 253 -17.20 13.61 15.20
N ALA A 254 -17.36 13.23 13.93
CA ALA A 254 -16.65 13.89 12.82
C ALA A 254 -17.06 15.37 12.69
N MET A 255 -18.36 15.67 12.77
CA MET A 255 -18.91 17.02 12.73
C MET A 255 -18.47 17.86 13.94
N ALA A 256 -18.46 17.29 15.14
CA ALA A 256 -17.97 17.93 16.36
C ALA A 256 -16.48 18.29 16.24
N THR A 257 -15.67 17.38 15.69
CA THR A 257 -14.23 17.60 15.45
C THR A 257 -14.01 18.72 14.43
N MET A 258 -14.80 18.76 13.35
CA MET A 258 -14.74 19.85 12.37
C MET A 258 -15.13 21.20 12.97
N ARG A 259 -16.18 21.23 13.81
CA ARG A 259 -16.62 22.44 14.52
C ARG A 259 -15.58 22.98 15.50
N ASN A 260 -14.88 22.11 16.21
CA ASN A 260 -13.80 22.54 17.10
C ASN A 260 -12.59 23.09 16.32
N ARG A 261 -12.30 22.56 15.13
CA ARG A 261 -11.26 23.10 14.25
C ARG A 261 -11.60 24.47 13.66
N THR A 262 -12.87 24.75 13.38
CA THR A 262 -13.30 26.08 12.90
C THR A 262 -13.40 27.12 14.01
N LYS A 263 -13.68 26.72 15.26
CA LYS A 263 -13.67 27.63 16.42
C LYS A 263 -12.27 27.97 16.95
N GLY A 264 -11.27 27.15 16.65
CA GLY A 264 -9.88 27.37 17.08
C GLY A 264 -9.00 28.13 16.07
N ARG A 265 -9.60 28.72 15.04
CA ARG A 265 -8.99 29.64 14.07
C ARG A 265 -9.56 31.03 14.26
#